data_AF-A0A4V2AWG1-F1
#
_entry.id   AF-A0A4V2AWG1-F1
#
_cell.length_a   1.000
_cell.length_b   1.000
_cell.length_c   1.000
_cell.angle_alpha   90.00
_cell.angle_beta   90.00
_cell.angle_gamma   90.00
#
_symmetry.space_group_name_H-M   'P 1'
#
loop_
_entity.id
_entity.type
_entity.pdbx_description
1 polymer ?
#
loop_
_entity_poly.entity_id
_entity_poly.type
_entity_poly.pdbx_seq_one_letter_code
_entity_poly.pdbx_strand_id
1 'polypeptide(L)'
;MALLKYESQVRPPLVAGDKDYHQVTEDIVRPIEARPSRLWWIGFLVSVALLLFGVYSVYREVVYGTGQWNLHKTIGWGWDITNFVWWVGIGHAGTLISAILLLFRQGWRTGVNRAAEAMTIFAVMCAGQFPIWHMGRVWMAFFVLPYPNTRGPLWVNFNSPLLWDVFAISTYFTVSLLFWYTGLIPDLATVRDRAKLKWRKYMYGLLSFGWTGSTKHWQRHESLSLVLAGLSTPLVLSVHTVVSFDFATSVIPGWHTTIFPPYFVAGAIFSGFAMVQTLLLVTRKVLSLEEYITLEHIEVMNKVIVLTGSIVGIAYLTELFVAWYGQNPYEMWAFMENRANPFSPYGWSYWLMMSCNVLSPQIFWFRKMRRNITVTFFMSVIVNVGMWFERFVIIVTSLYRDYLPSSWATYYTPTIWEIGFYLGTFGLFFTCYFLFSKFFPVIAIAEIKHILKRSGESYKENMAVVERKQPDEMYEETHAAHH
;
A
#
# COMPACT_ATOMS: atom_id res chain seq x y z
N MET A 1 26.80 -17.29 33.92
CA MET A 1 26.15 -16.12 33.31
C MET A 1 24.92 -16.57 32.53
N ALA A 2 23.72 -16.17 32.94
CA ALA A 2 22.50 -16.40 32.17
C ALA A 2 22.47 -15.48 30.92
N LEU A 3 21.83 -15.94 29.83
CA LEU A 3 21.42 -15.20 28.62
C LEU A 3 22.32 -15.27 27.37
N LEU A 4 22.71 -16.48 26.93
CA LEU A 4 22.90 -16.73 25.49
C LEU A 4 21.51 -16.99 24.87
N LYS A 5 20.89 -15.89 24.46
CA LYS A 5 19.72 -15.72 23.57
C LYS A 5 18.96 -17.00 23.12
N TYR A 6 17.70 -17.13 23.55
CA TYR A 6 16.72 -18.13 23.08
C TYR A 6 16.17 -17.86 21.66
N GLU A 7 17.03 -17.72 20.64
CA GLU A 7 16.57 -17.59 19.24
C GLU A 7 16.79 -18.89 18.47
N SER A 8 15.74 -19.39 17.81
CA SER A 8 15.83 -20.61 17.00
C SER A 8 16.76 -20.42 15.79
N GLN A 9 17.72 -21.34 15.64
CA GLN A 9 18.64 -21.44 14.50
C GLN A 9 17.94 -21.65 13.15
N VAL A 10 16.68 -22.11 13.15
CA VAL A 10 15.87 -22.33 11.94
C VAL A 10 15.54 -21.02 11.23
N ARG A 11 15.57 -19.88 11.93
CA ARG A 11 15.20 -18.58 11.34
C ARG A 11 16.33 -18.05 10.46
N PRO A 12 16.09 -17.76 9.18
CA PRO A 12 17.09 -17.16 8.30
C PRO A 12 17.50 -15.75 8.80
N PRO A 13 18.67 -15.25 8.37
CA PRO A 13 19.08 -13.87 8.65
C PRO A 13 18.19 -12.87 7.90
N LEU A 14 17.89 -11.75 8.55
CA LEU A 14 17.13 -10.64 7.96
C LEU A 14 18.05 -9.57 7.38
N VAL A 15 19.27 -9.46 7.88
CA VAL A 15 20.33 -8.62 7.30
C VAL A 15 21.44 -9.56 6.85
N ALA A 16 21.73 -9.54 5.54
CA ALA A 16 22.78 -10.35 4.94
C ALA A 16 24.14 -9.63 5.02
N GLY A 17 25.21 -10.41 5.04
CA GLY A 17 26.59 -9.95 5.12
C GLY A 17 27.07 -9.61 6.53
N ASP A 18 28.37 -9.29 6.62
CA ASP A 18 29.03 -8.88 7.86
C ASP A 18 28.93 -7.36 8.04
N LYS A 19 27.79 -6.93 8.60
CA LYS A 19 27.45 -5.51 8.79
C LYS A 19 27.55 -5.10 10.25
N ASP A 20 28.24 -3.98 10.49
CA ASP A 20 28.22 -3.28 11.79
C ASP A 20 27.21 -2.12 11.80
N TYR A 21 27.01 -1.48 12.96
CA TYR A 21 26.10 -0.33 13.09
C TYR A 21 26.50 0.88 12.22
N HIS A 22 27.79 1.05 11.91
CA HIS A 22 28.29 2.15 11.11
C HIS A 22 27.95 1.94 9.63
N GLN A 23 28.24 0.75 9.10
CA GLN A 23 27.97 0.32 7.74
C GLN A 23 26.47 0.37 7.42
N VAL A 24 25.61 -0.06 8.36
CA VAL A 24 24.15 0.10 8.21
C VAL A 24 23.76 1.55 7.96
N THR A 25 24.38 2.48 8.70
CA THR A 25 24.10 3.91 8.53
C THR A 25 24.64 4.41 7.21
N GLU A 26 25.84 4.00 6.82
CA GLU A 26 26.48 4.43 5.59
C GLU A 26 25.71 3.96 4.35
N ASP A 27 25.33 2.68 4.30
CA ASP A 27 24.60 2.11 3.17
C ASP A 27 23.22 2.77 2.97
N ILE A 28 22.46 2.96 4.05
CA ILE A 28 21.09 3.52 3.98
C ILE A 28 21.11 5.04 3.69
N VAL A 29 22.11 5.78 4.18
CA VAL A 29 22.20 7.24 3.99
C VAL A 29 22.92 7.62 2.70
N ARG A 30 23.78 6.74 2.15
CA ARG A 30 24.54 6.99 0.92
C ARG A 30 23.67 7.44 -0.27
N PRO A 31 22.49 6.84 -0.56
CA PRO A 31 21.60 7.33 -1.62
C PRO A 31 21.15 8.79 -1.44
N ILE A 32 21.02 9.27 -0.20
CA ILE A 32 20.62 10.65 0.13
C ILE A 32 21.80 11.60 -0.09
N GLU A 33 23.01 11.20 0.28
CA GLU A 33 24.22 12.01 0.13
C GLU A 33 24.72 12.09 -1.32
N ALA A 34 24.63 11.00 -2.07
CA ALA A 34 25.12 10.90 -3.45
C ALA A 34 24.32 11.78 -4.42
N ARG A 35 24.91 12.16 -5.57
CA ARG A 35 24.16 12.85 -6.63
C ARG A 35 23.15 11.88 -7.28
N PRO A 36 21.95 12.35 -7.69
CA PRO A 36 21.01 11.50 -8.41
C PRO A 36 21.65 10.93 -9.68
N SER A 37 21.38 9.65 -9.95
CA SER A 37 21.85 8.99 -11.17
C SER A 37 21.09 9.50 -12.40
N ARG A 38 21.62 9.23 -13.61
CA ARG A 38 20.92 9.55 -14.86
C ARG A 38 19.56 8.84 -14.95
N LEU A 39 19.48 7.59 -14.50
CA LEU A 39 18.23 6.81 -14.47
C LEU A 39 17.18 7.44 -13.55
N TRP A 40 17.60 7.96 -12.39
CA TRP A 40 16.71 8.69 -11.49
C TRP A 40 16.11 9.93 -12.18
N TRP A 41 16.94 10.72 -12.88
CA TRP A 41 16.45 11.89 -13.62
C TRP A 41 15.50 11.54 -14.76
N ILE A 42 15.78 10.48 -15.52
CA ILE A 42 14.89 10.01 -16.59
C ILE A 42 13.55 9.59 -15.98
N GLY A 43 13.55 8.77 -14.93
CA GLY A 43 12.32 8.35 -14.25
C GLY A 43 11.52 9.51 -13.69
N PHE A 44 12.20 10.48 -13.05
CA PHE A 44 11.59 11.68 -12.49
C PHE A 44 10.99 12.59 -13.57
N LEU A 45 11.68 12.80 -14.70
CA LEU A 45 11.16 13.62 -15.80
C LEU A 45 9.95 12.96 -16.47
N VAL A 46 9.98 11.62 -16.63
CA VAL A 46 8.82 10.88 -17.15
C VAL A 46 7.63 10.97 -16.18
N SER A 47 7.85 10.82 -14.87
CA SER A 47 6.78 10.95 -13.88
C SER A 47 6.18 12.35 -13.85
N VAL A 48 7.02 13.39 -13.96
CA VAL A 48 6.56 14.79 -14.06
C VAL A 48 5.80 15.03 -15.37
N ALA A 49 6.24 14.48 -16.49
CA ALA A 49 5.52 14.61 -17.77
C ALA A 49 4.12 13.97 -17.70
N LEU A 50 4.00 12.78 -17.10
CA LEU A 50 2.71 12.14 -16.85
C LEU A 50 1.84 12.97 -15.90
N LEU A 51 2.42 13.51 -14.83
CA LEU A 51 1.71 14.39 -13.89
C LEU A 51 1.16 15.63 -14.60
N LEU A 52 1.95 16.28 -15.47
CA LEU A 52 1.50 17.44 -16.24
C LEU A 52 0.35 17.08 -17.20
N PHE A 53 0.38 15.89 -17.79
CA PHE A 53 -0.73 15.39 -18.60
C PHE A 53 -2.01 15.17 -17.77
N GLY A 54 -1.87 14.66 -16.53
CA GLY A 54 -2.96 14.57 -15.56
C GLY A 54 -3.54 15.93 -15.18
N VAL A 55 -2.68 16.90 -14.85
CA VAL A 55 -3.09 18.28 -14.51
C VAL A 55 -3.84 18.91 -15.68
N TYR A 56 -3.37 18.70 -16.91
CA TYR A 56 -4.07 19.19 -18.10
C TYR A 56 -5.44 18.51 -18.30
N SER A 57 -5.53 17.21 -17.99
CA SER A 57 -6.80 16.47 -18.05
C SER A 57 -7.82 16.99 -17.04
N VAL A 58 -7.39 17.29 -15.80
CA VAL A 58 -8.24 17.92 -14.78
C VAL A 58 -8.65 19.34 -15.21
N TYR A 59 -7.73 20.13 -15.78
CA TYR A 59 -8.06 21.45 -16.32
C TYR A 59 -9.18 21.36 -17.39
N ARG A 60 -9.08 20.39 -18.31
CA ARG A 60 -10.09 20.15 -19.34
C ARG A 60 -11.44 19.82 -18.71
N GLU A 61 -11.45 18.96 -17.70
CA GLU A 61 -12.68 18.57 -17.01
C GLU A 61 -13.34 19.74 -16.27
N VAL A 62 -12.58 20.50 -15.47
CA VAL A 62 -13.14 21.58 -14.66
C VAL A 62 -13.68 22.73 -15.52
N VAL A 63 -13.06 23.00 -16.67
CA VAL A 63 -13.47 24.09 -17.57
C VAL A 63 -14.61 23.68 -18.51
N TYR A 64 -14.55 22.48 -19.08
CA TYR A 64 -15.52 22.02 -20.10
C TYR A 64 -16.61 21.08 -19.55
N GLY A 65 -16.50 20.66 -18.29
CA GLY A 65 -17.46 19.80 -17.59
C GLY A 65 -17.09 18.31 -17.59
N THR A 66 -17.71 17.56 -16.68
CA THR A 66 -17.49 16.11 -16.46
C THR A 66 -17.88 15.24 -17.65
N GLY A 67 -18.67 15.77 -18.59
CA GLY A 67 -18.97 15.09 -19.86
C GLY A 67 -17.72 14.78 -20.70
N GLN A 68 -16.57 15.40 -20.42
CA GLN A 68 -15.29 15.07 -21.06
C GLN A 68 -14.84 13.63 -20.79
N TRP A 69 -15.31 12.97 -19.73
CA TRP A 69 -15.00 11.57 -19.41
C TRP A 69 -15.88 10.56 -20.17
N ASN A 70 -16.87 11.01 -20.93
CA ASN A 70 -17.80 10.14 -21.66
C ASN A 70 -18.56 9.16 -20.74
N LEU A 71 -18.81 9.58 -19.51
CA LEU A 71 -19.75 8.91 -18.61
C LEU A 71 -21.17 8.99 -19.18
N HIS A 72 -21.95 7.93 -18.99
CA HIS A 72 -23.32 7.85 -19.50
C HIS A 72 -24.31 8.21 -18.39
N LYS A 73 -25.54 8.59 -18.75
CA LYS A 73 -26.62 8.77 -17.77
C LYS A 73 -26.93 7.50 -16.95
N THR A 74 -26.59 6.32 -17.49
CA THR A 74 -26.74 5.01 -16.84
C THR A 74 -25.49 4.67 -16.04
N ILE A 75 -24.32 4.77 -16.68
CA ILE A 75 -23.02 4.49 -16.07
C ILE A 75 -22.44 5.83 -15.60
N GLY A 76 -22.91 6.28 -14.44
CA GLY A 76 -22.49 7.54 -13.81
C GLY A 76 -21.11 7.47 -13.15
N TRP A 77 -20.58 6.27 -12.95
CA TRP A 77 -19.26 6.00 -12.40
C TRP A 77 -18.52 4.99 -13.29
N GLY A 78 -17.27 5.33 -13.62
CA GLY A 78 -16.41 4.61 -14.54
C GLY A 78 -15.00 4.46 -13.97
N TRP A 79 -14.00 5.01 -14.67
CA TRP A 79 -12.61 4.90 -14.21
C TRP A 79 -12.34 5.80 -13.00
N ASP A 80 -13.09 6.87 -12.82
CA ASP A 80 -13.02 7.75 -11.65
C ASP A 80 -13.07 6.98 -10.32
N ILE A 81 -14.20 6.36 -10.00
CA ILE A 81 -14.36 5.63 -8.75
C ILE A 81 -13.60 4.29 -8.77
N THR A 82 -13.40 3.68 -9.95
CA THR A 82 -12.55 2.48 -10.08
C THR A 82 -11.14 2.76 -9.59
N ASN A 83 -10.54 3.86 -10.05
CA ASN A 83 -9.18 4.25 -9.69
C ASN A 83 -9.10 4.75 -8.25
N PHE A 84 -10.13 5.44 -7.77
CA PHE A 84 -10.26 5.82 -6.38
C PHE A 84 -10.11 4.61 -5.45
N VAL A 85 -10.99 3.60 -5.60
CA VAL A 85 -10.98 2.41 -4.73
C VAL A 85 -9.69 1.61 -4.90
N TRP A 86 -9.13 1.57 -6.10
CA TRP A 86 -7.87 0.91 -6.39
C TRP A 86 -6.68 1.58 -5.67
N TRP A 87 -6.57 2.91 -5.72
CA TRP A 87 -5.52 3.66 -5.01
C TRP A 87 -5.68 3.60 -3.48
N VAL A 88 -6.91 3.68 -2.96
CA VAL A 88 -7.17 3.45 -1.52
C VAL A 88 -6.72 2.04 -1.13
N GLY A 89 -7.09 1.04 -1.93
CA GLY A 89 -6.69 -0.36 -1.74
C GLY A 89 -5.18 -0.54 -1.64
N ILE A 90 -4.42 0.04 -2.59
CA ILE A 90 -2.95 0.05 -2.55
C ILE A 90 -2.42 0.67 -1.27
N GLY A 91 -3.03 1.78 -0.83
CA GLY A 91 -2.65 2.49 0.37
C GLY A 91 -2.65 1.62 1.63
N HIS A 92 -3.56 0.65 1.74
CA HIS A 92 -3.73 -0.15 2.95
C HIS A 92 -2.56 -1.07 3.31
N ALA A 93 -1.82 -1.58 2.33
CA ALA A 93 -0.74 -2.53 2.61
C ALA A 93 0.39 -1.91 3.42
N GLY A 94 0.73 -0.63 3.21
CA GLY A 94 1.81 0.01 3.95
C GLY A 94 1.49 0.12 5.44
N THR A 95 0.29 0.58 5.78
CA THR A 95 -0.19 0.63 7.17
C THR A 95 -0.37 -0.75 7.80
N LEU A 96 -0.72 -1.78 7.02
CA LEU A 96 -0.73 -3.16 7.53
C LEU A 96 0.69 -3.63 7.88
N ILE A 97 1.65 -3.39 6.98
CA ILE A 97 3.06 -3.75 7.19
C ILE A 97 3.63 -3.04 8.42
N SER A 98 3.27 -1.78 8.64
CA SER A 98 3.84 -0.99 9.72
C SER A 98 3.10 -1.11 11.06
N ALA A 99 1.78 -1.27 11.05
CA ALA A 99 0.97 -1.39 12.27
C ALA A 99 0.68 -2.85 12.65
N ILE A 100 0.03 -3.62 11.78
CA ILE A 100 -0.43 -4.98 12.10
C ILE A 100 0.76 -5.91 12.35
N LEU A 101 1.80 -5.85 11.51
CA LEU A 101 3.00 -6.66 11.74
C LEU A 101 3.80 -6.21 12.98
N LEU A 102 3.71 -4.94 13.38
CA LEU A 102 4.28 -4.46 14.64
C LEU A 102 3.54 -5.09 15.83
N LEU A 103 2.20 -5.14 15.79
CA LEU A 103 1.39 -5.80 16.83
C LEU A 103 1.72 -7.30 16.93
N PHE A 104 1.91 -7.98 15.80
CA PHE A 104 2.37 -9.38 15.76
C PHE A 104 3.87 -9.55 16.00
N ARG A 105 4.60 -8.48 16.33
CA ARG A 105 6.05 -8.47 16.62
C ARG A 105 6.90 -9.16 15.54
N GLN A 106 6.52 -8.99 14.28
CA GLN A 106 7.21 -9.60 13.14
C GLN A 106 8.46 -8.80 12.79
N GLY A 107 9.65 -9.39 13.01
CA GLY A 107 10.93 -8.68 12.83
C GLY A 107 11.27 -8.33 11.37
N TRP A 108 10.75 -9.07 10.39
CA TRP A 108 11.03 -8.83 8.96
C TRP A 108 10.41 -7.53 8.43
N ARG A 109 9.40 -6.95 9.11
CA ARG A 109 8.80 -5.68 8.66
C ARG A 109 9.82 -4.52 8.61
N THR A 110 10.88 -4.59 9.40
CA THR A 110 11.85 -3.50 9.61
C THR A 110 12.64 -3.14 8.34
N GLY A 111 12.81 -4.09 7.41
CA GLY A 111 13.46 -3.84 6.12
C GLY A 111 12.56 -3.17 5.09
N VAL A 112 11.25 -3.09 5.33
CA VAL A 112 10.25 -2.68 4.33
C VAL A 112 9.27 -1.59 4.80
N ASN A 113 9.11 -1.41 6.11
CA ASN A 113 8.10 -0.54 6.71
C ASN A 113 8.11 0.88 6.14
N ARG A 114 9.28 1.51 6.06
CA ARG A 114 9.40 2.93 5.71
C ARG A 114 8.99 3.21 4.27
N ALA A 115 9.43 2.37 3.34
CA ALA A 115 9.03 2.45 1.95
C ALA A 115 7.54 2.15 1.77
N ALA A 116 6.99 1.21 2.56
CA ALA A 116 5.59 0.84 2.51
C ALA A 116 4.69 1.96 3.08
N GLU A 117 5.07 2.59 4.19
CA GLU A 117 4.36 3.76 4.75
C GLU A 117 4.36 4.96 3.79
N ALA A 118 5.50 5.23 3.13
CA ALA A 118 5.57 6.29 2.12
C ALA A 118 4.65 5.98 0.93
N MET A 119 4.61 4.71 0.49
CA MET A 119 3.66 4.26 -0.54
C MET A 119 2.22 4.53 -0.11
N THR A 120 1.84 4.25 1.15
CA THR A 120 0.50 4.56 1.66
C THR A 120 0.16 6.03 1.49
N ILE A 121 1.01 6.92 1.97
CA ILE A 121 0.74 8.37 1.94
C ILE A 121 0.55 8.85 0.50
N PHE A 122 1.43 8.44 -0.41
CA PHE A 122 1.34 8.87 -1.82
C PHE A 122 0.14 8.24 -2.54
N ALA A 123 -0.19 6.98 -2.25
CA ALA A 123 -1.38 6.33 -2.79
C ALA A 123 -2.67 7.03 -2.30
N VAL A 124 -2.74 7.40 -1.02
CA VAL A 124 -3.88 8.14 -0.46
C VAL A 124 -3.98 9.56 -1.04
N MET A 125 -2.86 10.23 -1.30
CA MET A 125 -2.87 11.51 -2.01
C MET A 125 -3.41 11.36 -3.44
N CYS A 126 -3.09 10.27 -4.14
CA CYS A 126 -3.65 9.98 -5.46
C CYS A 126 -5.15 9.66 -5.36
N ALA A 127 -5.55 8.83 -4.41
CA ALA A 127 -6.95 8.49 -4.17
C ALA A 127 -7.80 9.74 -3.85
N GLY A 128 -7.33 10.60 -2.94
CA GLY A 128 -8.06 11.78 -2.50
C GLY A 128 -8.35 12.83 -3.59
N GLN A 129 -7.71 12.70 -4.75
CA GLN A 129 -8.01 13.53 -5.91
C GLN A 129 -9.34 13.15 -6.57
N PHE A 130 -9.69 11.86 -6.63
CA PHE A 130 -10.88 11.41 -7.34
C PHE A 130 -12.18 11.93 -6.72
N PRO A 131 -12.40 11.88 -5.38
CA PRO A 131 -13.60 12.46 -4.76
C PRO A 131 -13.77 13.96 -5.02
N ILE A 132 -12.68 14.69 -5.29
CA ILE A 132 -12.72 16.12 -5.57
C ILE A 132 -13.00 16.37 -7.04
N TRP A 133 -12.23 15.76 -7.94
CA TRP A 133 -12.28 16.09 -9.37
C TRP A 133 -13.47 15.48 -10.08
N HIS A 134 -13.99 14.32 -9.64
CA HIS A 134 -15.23 13.74 -10.21
C HIS A 134 -16.49 14.59 -9.93
N MET A 135 -16.38 15.64 -9.11
CA MET A 135 -17.51 16.53 -8.82
C MET A 135 -17.80 17.45 -10.00
N GLY A 136 -19.06 17.49 -10.45
CA GLY A 136 -19.48 18.45 -11.48
C GLY A 136 -19.31 19.93 -11.09
N ARG A 137 -19.26 20.26 -9.79
CA ARG A 137 -19.05 21.62 -9.27
C ARG A 137 -18.02 21.63 -8.14
N VAL A 138 -16.75 21.43 -8.51
CA VAL A 138 -15.62 21.27 -7.57
C VAL A 138 -15.49 22.44 -6.58
N TRP A 139 -15.77 23.68 -7.00
CA TRP A 139 -15.68 24.86 -6.12
C TRP A 139 -16.67 24.84 -4.95
N MET A 140 -17.67 23.96 -4.95
CA MET A 140 -18.60 23.76 -3.83
C MET A 140 -18.26 22.57 -2.93
N ALA A 141 -17.09 21.94 -3.12
CA ALA A 141 -16.66 20.78 -2.32
C ALA A 141 -16.65 21.04 -0.80
N PHE A 142 -16.42 22.29 -0.38
CA PHE A 142 -16.41 22.64 1.05
C PHE A 142 -17.76 22.42 1.75
N PHE A 143 -18.89 22.35 1.02
CA PHE A 143 -20.20 22.06 1.61
C PHE A 143 -20.35 20.62 2.13
N VAL A 144 -19.42 19.73 1.80
CA VAL A 144 -19.42 18.36 2.32
C VAL A 144 -18.95 18.32 3.78
N LEU A 145 -18.23 19.34 4.25
CA LEU A 145 -17.75 19.39 5.63
C LEU A 145 -18.84 19.89 6.58
N PRO A 146 -19.00 19.30 7.79
CA PRO A 146 -19.92 19.83 8.79
C PRO A 146 -19.28 21.03 9.50
N TYR A 147 -19.55 22.24 9.02
CA TYR A 147 -19.10 23.47 9.67
C TYR A 147 -20.27 24.45 9.89
N PRO A 148 -20.25 25.21 11.00
CA PRO A 148 -21.23 26.27 11.23
C PRO A 148 -21.19 27.30 10.11
N ASN A 149 -22.35 27.65 9.56
CA ASN A 149 -22.44 28.55 8.42
C ASN A 149 -23.52 29.63 8.61
N THR A 150 -23.46 30.67 7.78
CA THR A 150 -24.40 31.81 7.81
C THR A 150 -25.75 31.51 7.18
N ARG A 151 -25.99 30.27 6.71
CA ARG A 151 -27.20 29.86 5.97
C ARG A 151 -28.24 29.19 6.89
N GLY A 152 -28.25 29.55 8.17
CA GLY A 152 -29.18 29.01 9.17
C GLY A 152 -28.77 27.60 9.65
N PRO A 153 -29.72 26.70 9.95
CA PRO A 153 -29.44 25.34 10.47
C PRO A 153 -29.07 24.35 9.36
N LEU A 154 -28.46 24.82 8.27
CA LEU A 154 -28.07 23.96 7.14
C LEU A 154 -26.88 23.08 7.55
N TRP A 155 -27.08 21.76 7.56
CA TRP A 155 -26.07 20.76 7.85
C TRP A 155 -26.07 19.65 6.79
N VAL A 156 -24.99 18.89 6.74
CA VAL A 156 -24.90 17.65 5.95
C VAL A 156 -25.68 16.52 6.61
N ASN A 157 -26.13 15.54 5.83
CA ASN A 157 -26.69 14.30 6.37
C ASN A 157 -25.55 13.34 6.73
N PHE A 158 -25.68 12.59 7.82
CA PHE A 158 -24.69 11.60 8.24
C PHE A 158 -25.06 10.16 7.85
N ASN A 159 -25.95 9.99 6.88
CA ASN A 159 -26.43 8.68 6.44
C ASN A 159 -25.78 8.20 5.15
N SER A 160 -25.17 9.11 4.37
CA SER A 160 -24.53 8.79 3.10
C SER A 160 -23.12 8.22 3.32
N PRO A 161 -22.82 7.02 2.78
CA PRO A 161 -21.47 6.45 2.77
C PRO A 161 -20.41 7.36 2.15
N LEU A 162 -20.77 8.15 1.13
CA LEU A 162 -19.87 9.13 0.51
C LEU A 162 -19.36 10.20 1.50
N LEU A 163 -20.18 10.58 2.49
CA LEU A 163 -19.71 11.50 3.54
C LEU A 163 -18.78 10.77 4.51
N TRP A 164 -19.09 9.52 4.84
CA TRP A 164 -18.21 8.70 5.69
C TRP A 164 -16.84 8.52 5.04
N ASP A 165 -16.78 8.41 3.72
CA ASP A 165 -15.55 8.34 2.93
C ASP A 165 -14.65 9.57 3.13
N VAL A 166 -15.24 10.78 3.18
CA VAL A 166 -14.50 12.01 3.48
C VAL A 166 -13.84 11.94 4.86
N PHE A 167 -14.56 11.44 5.88
CA PHE A 167 -13.97 11.25 7.21
C PHE A 167 -12.94 10.13 7.23
N ALA A 168 -13.23 8.99 6.61
CA ALA A 168 -12.37 7.83 6.57
C ALA A 168 -11.02 8.18 5.94
N ILE A 169 -11.02 8.81 4.75
CA ILE A 169 -9.78 9.13 4.03
C ILE A 169 -9.02 10.27 4.70
N SER A 170 -9.70 11.33 5.16
CA SER A 170 -9.01 12.45 5.83
C SER A 170 -8.35 12.00 7.14
N THR A 171 -9.03 11.19 7.95
CA THR A 171 -8.46 10.62 9.17
C THR A 171 -7.36 9.60 8.84
N TYR A 172 -7.56 8.74 7.85
CA TYR A 172 -6.56 7.77 7.41
C TYR A 172 -5.27 8.44 6.92
N PHE A 173 -5.38 9.48 6.09
CA PHE A 173 -4.24 10.27 5.64
C PHE A 173 -3.52 10.92 6.81
N THR A 174 -4.26 11.56 7.72
CA THR A 174 -3.69 12.27 8.86
C THR A 174 -2.95 11.33 9.80
N VAL A 175 -3.58 10.20 10.17
CA VAL A 175 -2.97 9.20 11.07
C VAL A 175 -1.77 8.54 10.40
N SER A 176 -1.86 8.17 9.12
CA SER A 176 -0.74 7.57 8.37
C SER A 176 0.45 8.52 8.27
N LEU A 177 0.20 9.81 7.99
CA LEU A 177 1.23 10.84 7.93
C LEU A 177 1.91 11.03 9.30
N LEU A 178 1.12 11.12 10.38
CA LEU A 178 1.65 11.25 11.74
C LEU A 178 2.46 10.02 12.16
N PHE A 179 1.98 8.83 11.81
CA PHE A 179 2.66 7.58 12.14
C PHE A 179 4.01 7.46 11.42
N TRP A 180 4.02 7.66 10.10
CA TRP A 180 5.24 7.67 9.29
C TRP A 180 6.23 8.75 9.75
N TYR A 181 5.74 9.97 9.96
CA TYR A 181 6.59 11.09 10.38
C TYR A 181 7.18 10.86 11.77
N THR A 182 6.39 10.36 12.72
CA THR A 182 6.90 10.00 14.06
C THR A 182 8.02 8.98 13.95
N GLY A 183 7.84 7.94 13.13
CA GLY A 183 8.87 6.96 12.85
C GLY A 183 10.13 7.57 12.23
N LEU A 184 10.00 8.63 11.40
CA LEU A 184 11.12 9.27 10.69
C LEU A 184 12.02 10.11 11.61
N ILE A 185 11.52 10.62 12.73
CA ILE A 185 12.24 11.53 13.64
C ILE A 185 13.68 11.05 13.97
N PRO A 186 13.91 9.82 14.46
CA PRO A 186 15.27 9.35 14.78
C PRO A 186 16.17 9.20 13.55
N ASP A 187 15.60 8.82 12.41
CA ASP A 187 16.37 8.66 11.17
C ASP A 187 16.77 10.02 10.59
N LEU A 188 15.87 11.02 10.64
CA LEU A 188 16.16 12.39 10.25
C LEU A 188 17.25 13.03 11.11
N ALA A 189 17.29 12.71 12.41
CA ALA A 189 18.39 13.13 13.30
C ALA A 189 19.73 12.53 12.85
N THR A 190 19.74 11.26 12.43
CA THR A 190 20.94 10.61 11.90
C THR A 190 21.42 11.28 10.60
N VAL A 191 20.50 11.62 9.70
CA VAL A 191 20.82 12.33 8.45
C VAL A 191 21.29 13.77 8.71
N ARG A 192 20.68 14.47 9.68
CA ARG A 192 21.12 15.81 10.15
C ARG A 192 22.58 15.80 10.57
N ASP A 193 22.99 14.80 11.34
CA ASP A 193 24.33 14.74 11.92
C ASP A 193 25.39 14.36 10.87
N ARG A 194 24.99 13.69 9.78
CA ARG A 194 25.85 13.43 8.60
C ARG A 194 25.85 14.55 7.56
N ALA A 195 24.85 15.43 7.54
CA ALA A 195 24.72 16.45 6.52
C ALA A 195 25.87 17.47 6.55
N LYS A 196 26.68 17.50 5.48
CA LYS A 196 27.83 18.44 5.33
C LYS A 196 27.42 19.88 5.03
N LEU A 197 26.32 20.07 4.29
CA LEU A 197 25.84 21.40 3.88
C LEU A 197 25.00 22.05 4.98
N LYS A 198 25.30 23.31 5.31
CA LYS A 198 24.63 24.06 6.39
C LYS A 198 23.11 24.10 6.24
N TRP A 199 22.59 24.35 5.03
CA TRP A 199 21.15 24.40 4.78
C TRP A 199 20.47 23.04 4.94
N ARG A 200 21.11 21.95 4.48
CA ARG A 200 20.59 20.58 4.66
C ARG A 200 20.54 20.22 6.13
N LYS A 201 21.62 20.51 6.87
CA LYS A 201 21.70 20.30 8.31
C LYS A 201 20.62 21.07 9.07
N TYR A 202 20.35 22.32 8.66
CA TYR A 202 19.26 23.11 9.24
C TYR A 202 17.88 22.49 8.97
N MET A 203 17.58 22.11 7.72
CA MET A 203 16.29 21.48 7.36
C MET A 203 16.07 20.15 8.08
N TYR A 204 17.05 19.23 8.05
CA TYR A 204 16.95 17.98 8.81
C TYR A 204 16.92 18.22 10.32
N GLY A 205 17.58 19.29 10.80
CA GLY A 205 17.47 19.77 12.19
C GLY A 205 16.04 20.11 12.59
N LEU A 206 15.38 20.94 11.78
CA LEU A 206 13.98 21.32 11.97
C LEU A 206 13.05 20.11 11.95
N LEU A 207 13.19 19.23 10.93
CA LEU A 207 12.35 18.03 10.78
C LEU A 207 12.62 16.97 11.87
N SER A 208 13.81 16.95 12.47
CA SER A 208 14.12 16.03 13.58
C SER A 208 13.56 16.47 14.94
N PHE A 209 12.92 17.65 15.04
CA PHE A 209 12.43 18.23 16.31
C PHE A 209 13.45 18.20 17.46
N GLY A 210 14.73 18.44 17.13
CA GLY A 210 15.80 18.44 18.13
C GLY A 210 16.05 17.08 18.79
N TRP A 211 15.71 15.97 18.12
CA TRP A 211 15.92 14.63 18.66
C TRP A 211 17.39 14.40 19.05
N THR A 212 17.58 14.01 20.32
CA THR A 212 18.90 13.74 20.93
C THR A 212 19.16 12.25 21.18
N GLY A 213 18.14 11.40 21.06
CA GLY A 213 18.27 9.96 21.35
C GLY A 213 18.38 9.60 22.84
N SER A 214 17.95 10.48 23.76
CA SER A 214 17.93 10.17 25.20
C SER A 214 16.99 9.00 25.53
N THR A 215 17.24 8.30 26.64
CA THR A 215 16.42 7.17 27.10
C THR A 215 14.94 7.53 27.24
N LYS A 216 14.64 8.74 27.73
CA LYS A 216 13.26 9.25 27.85
C LYS A 216 12.59 9.43 26.49
N HIS A 217 13.33 9.84 25.46
CA HIS A 217 12.81 9.95 24.11
C HIS A 217 12.46 8.58 23.54
N TRP A 218 13.35 7.60 23.67
CA TRP A 218 13.11 6.23 23.21
C TRP A 218 11.91 5.58 23.90
N GLN A 219 11.83 5.66 25.22
CA GLN A 219 10.71 5.09 25.98
C GLN A 219 9.35 5.64 25.50
N ARG A 220 9.27 6.96 25.27
CA ARG A 220 8.04 7.62 24.79
C ARG A 220 7.76 7.30 23.33
N HIS A 221 8.78 7.24 22.49
CA HIS A 221 8.65 6.93 21.06
C HIS A 221 8.15 5.51 20.82
N GLU A 222 8.65 4.52 21.56
CA GLU A 222 8.16 3.14 21.51
C GLU A 222 6.69 3.05 21.96
N SER A 223 6.35 3.71 23.07
CA SER A 223 4.98 3.76 23.58
C SER A 223 4.02 4.40 22.56
N LEU A 224 4.42 5.54 21.97
CA LEU A 224 3.64 6.22 20.94
C LEU A 224 3.47 5.36 19.69
N SER A 225 4.53 4.69 19.24
CA SER A 225 4.48 3.82 18.05
C SER A 225 3.52 2.64 18.24
N LEU A 226 3.51 2.04 19.44
CA LEU A 226 2.56 0.97 19.78
C LEU A 226 1.12 1.47 19.84
N VAL A 227 0.87 2.64 20.43
CA VAL A 227 -0.47 3.25 20.47
C VAL A 227 -0.97 3.57 19.07
N LEU A 228 -0.13 4.21 18.23
CA LEU A 228 -0.48 4.54 16.86
C LEU A 228 -0.72 3.28 16.01
N ALA A 229 0.03 2.21 16.21
CA ALA A 229 -0.23 0.93 15.53
C ALA A 229 -1.54 0.28 15.99
N GLY A 230 -1.84 0.36 17.29
CA GLY A 230 -3.12 -0.08 17.86
C GLY A 230 -4.31 0.68 17.31
N LEU A 231 -4.19 2.01 17.10
CA LEU A 231 -5.23 2.86 16.52
C LEU A 231 -5.34 2.70 14.99
N SER A 232 -4.21 2.54 14.30
CA SER A 232 -4.17 2.40 12.85
C SER A 232 -4.77 1.08 12.37
N THR A 233 -4.70 0.01 13.17
CA THR A 233 -5.19 -1.32 12.78
C THR A 233 -6.72 -1.33 12.55
N PRO A 234 -7.57 -0.90 13.51
CA PRO A 234 -8.99 -0.72 13.27
C PRO A 234 -9.29 0.26 12.14
N LEU A 235 -8.52 1.36 12.06
CA LEU A 235 -8.70 2.38 11.04
C LEU A 235 -8.51 1.81 9.62
N VAL A 236 -7.49 0.99 9.40
CA VAL A 236 -7.24 0.33 8.11
C VAL A 236 -8.41 -0.56 7.70
N LEU A 237 -8.94 -1.34 8.66
CA LEU A 237 -10.08 -2.21 8.39
C LEU A 237 -11.36 -1.40 8.14
N SER A 238 -11.59 -0.33 8.90
CA SER A 238 -12.79 0.50 8.79
C SER A 238 -12.81 1.34 7.53
N VAL A 239 -11.68 1.93 7.12
CA VAL A 239 -11.63 2.84 5.96
C VAL A 239 -12.03 2.12 4.68
N HIS A 240 -11.45 0.95 4.42
CA HIS A 240 -11.77 0.19 3.22
C HIS A 240 -13.15 -0.47 3.30
N THR A 241 -13.64 -0.72 4.52
CA THR A 241 -15.04 -1.12 4.77
C THR A 241 -16.01 0.01 4.42
N VAL A 242 -15.71 1.26 4.79
CA VAL A 242 -16.54 2.42 4.46
C VAL A 242 -16.61 2.62 2.95
N VAL A 243 -15.47 2.54 2.25
CA VAL A 243 -15.43 2.57 0.78
C VAL A 243 -16.26 1.43 0.17
N SER A 244 -16.27 0.25 0.79
CA SER A 244 -17.12 -0.85 0.32
C SER A 244 -18.62 -0.59 0.53
N PHE A 245 -19.00 0.21 1.53
CA PHE A 245 -20.40 0.55 1.82
C PHE A 245 -21.01 1.44 0.75
N ASP A 246 -20.22 2.19 -0.01
CA ASP A 246 -20.71 2.92 -1.20
C ASP A 246 -21.44 2.00 -2.19
N PHE A 247 -20.99 0.75 -2.29
CA PHE A 247 -21.59 -0.26 -3.15
C PHE A 247 -22.55 -1.16 -2.37
N ALA A 248 -22.10 -1.73 -1.24
CA ALA A 248 -22.82 -2.76 -0.49
C ALA A 248 -24.19 -2.30 0.02
N THR A 249 -24.34 -1.01 0.34
CA THR A 249 -25.59 -0.43 0.85
C THR A 249 -26.53 0.04 -0.25
N SER A 250 -26.10 -0.04 -1.52
CA SER A 250 -26.97 0.20 -2.68
C SER A 250 -28.00 -0.91 -2.84
N VAL A 251 -28.98 -0.69 -3.72
CA VAL A 251 -30.02 -1.66 -4.09
C VAL A 251 -29.73 -2.33 -5.43
N ILE A 252 -28.59 -2.04 -6.05
CA ILE A 252 -28.24 -2.52 -7.40
C ILE A 252 -27.83 -3.99 -7.36
N PRO A 253 -28.31 -4.84 -8.29
CA PRO A 253 -27.93 -6.24 -8.32
C PRO A 253 -26.44 -6.41 -8.61
N GLY A 254 -25.80 -7.29 -7.86
CA GLY A 254 -24.35 -7.49 -7.87
C GLY A 254 -23.55 -6.43 -7.09
N TRP A 255 -24.20 -5.43 -6.48
CA TRP A 255 -23.62 -4.54 -5.47
C TRP A 255 -24.18 -4.81 -4.08
N HIS A 256 -25.50 -5.05 -3.97
CA HIS A 256 -26.15 -5.29 -2.69
C HIS A 256 -25.76 -6.64 -2.09
N THR A 257 -24.69 -6.67 -1.29
CA THR A 257 -24.21 -7.89 -0.65
C THR A 257 -23.48 -7.61 0.66
N THR A 258 -23.54 -8.57 1.57
CA THR A 258 -22.96 -8.46 2.93
C THR A 258 -21.50 -8.89 2.98
N ILE A 259 -20.97 -9.56 1.95
CA ILE A 259 -19.59 -10.04 1.93
C ILE A 259 -18.58 -8.95 1.53
N PHE A 260 -19.04 -7.85 0.93
CA PHE A 260 -18.19 -6.78 0.39
C PHE A 260 -17.19 -6.20 1.39
N PRO A 261 -17.56 -5.84 2.64
CA PRO A 261 -16.60 -5.26 3.58
C PRO A 261 -15.35 -6.11 3.83
N PRO A 262 -15.43 -7.37 4.29
CA PRO A 262 -14.23 -8.20 4.48
C PRO A 262 -13.54 -8.56 3.16
N TYR A 263 -14.30 -8.72 2.08
CA TYR A 263 -13.76 -9.05 0.75
C TYR A 263 -12.91 -7.91 0.18
N PHE A 264 -13.42 -6.67 0.20
CA PHE A 264 -12.70 -5.49 -0.27
C PHE A 264 -11.42 -5.30 0.53
N VAL A 265 -11.46 -5.50 1.86
CA VAL A 265 -10.27 -5.44 2.72
C VAL A 265 -9.24 -6.50 2.31
N ALA A 266 -9.64 -7.74 2.07
CA ALA A 266 -8.73 -8.79 1.59
C ALA A 266 -8.10 -8.41 0.23
N GLY A 267 -8.90 -7.88 -0.69
CA GLY A 267 -8.43 -7.36 -1.98
C GLY A 267 -7.47 -6.17 -1.87
N ALA A 268 -7.69 -5.27 -0.91
CA ALA A 268 -6.79 -4.15 -0.62
C ALA A 268 -5.42 -4.65 -0.15
N ILE A 269 -5.40 -5.66 0.73
CA ILE A 269 -4.15 -6.27 1.18
C ILE A 269 -3.45 -6.96 0.01
N PHE A 270 -4.19 -7.72 -0.80
CA PHE A 270 -3.65 -8.45 -1.95
C PHE A 270 -3.00 -7.52 -2.99
N SER A 271 -3.72 -6.49 -3.44
CA SER A 271 -3.19 -5.47 -4.38
C SER A 271 -2.06 -4.65 -3.78
N GLY A 272 -2.22 -4.18 -2.53
CA GLY A 272 -1.21 -3.35 -1.89
C GLY A 272 0.11 -4.09 -1.67
N PHE A 273 0.10 -5.36 -1.23
CA PHE A 273 1.34 -6.15 -1.13
C PHE A 273 1.98 -6.38 -2.50
N ALA A 274 1.19 -6.58 -3.56
CA ALA A 274 1.71 -6.66 -4.91
C ALA A 274 2.40 -5.35 -5.34
N MET A 275 1.81 -4.19 -5.04
CA MET A 275 2.44 -2.89 -5.31
C MET A 275 3.70 -2.65 -4.46
N VAL A 276 3.70 -3.02 -3.19
CA VAL A 276 4.92 -2.98 -2.37
C VAL A 276 6.02 -3.82 -3.00
N GLN A 277 5.67 -4.99 -3.53
CA GLN A 277 6.61 -5.90 -4.18
C GLN A 277 7.22 -5.29 -5.46
N THR A 278 6.42 -4.69 -6.34
CA THR A 278 6.95 -4.05 -7.56
C THR A 278 7.94 -2.93 -7.21
N LEU A 279 7.60 -2.08 -6.23
CA LEU A 279 8.43 -0.97 -5.82
C LEU A 279 9.71 -1.43 -5.12
N LEU A 280 9.60 -2.32 -4.14
CA LEU A 280 10.75 -2.79 -3.37
C LEU A 280 11.75 -3.55 -4.24
N LEU A 281 11.30 -4.34 -5.21
CA LEU A 281 12.22 -5.07 -6.10
C LEU A 281 13.06 -4.12 -6.95
N VAL A 282 12.45 -3.04 -7.47
CA VAL A 282 13.16 -2.01 -8.23
C VAL A 282 14.09 -1.21 -7.30
N THR A 283 13.57 -0.70 -6.19
CA THR A 283 14.32 0.08 -5.20
C THR A 283 15.52 -0.70 -4.65
N ARG A 284 15.34 -2.00 -4.37
CA ARG A 284 16.40 -2.92 -3.93
C ARG A 284 17.58 -2.92 -4.88
N LYS A 285 17.34 -3.01 -6.19
CA LYS A 285 18.40 -3.04 -7.22
C LYS A 285 18.98 -1.66 -7.49
N VAL A 286 18.15 -0.64 -7.64
CA VAL A 286 18.58 0.72 -8.00
C VAL A 286 19.39 1.37 -6.87
N LEU A 287 18.99 1.18 -5.62
CA LEU A 287 19.68 1.74 -4.45
C LEU A 287 20.73 0.80 -3.85
N SER A 288 20.95 -0.38 -4.44
CA SER A 288 21.89 -1.40 -3.94
C SER A 288 21.60 -1.84 -2.49
N LEU A 289 20.32 -1.94 -2.11
CA LEU A 289 19.88 -2.32 -0.75
C LEU A 289 19.57 -3.82 -0.65
N GLU A 290 20.31 -4.63 -1.40
CA GLU A 290 20.09 -6.07 -1.58
C GLU A 290 20.26 -6.90 -0.31
N GLU A 291 21.13 -6.42 0.58
CA GLU A 291 21.51 -7.05 1.85
C GLU A 291 20.51 -6.76 2.97
N TYR A 292 19.71 -5.69 2.84
CA TYR A 292 18.66 -5.32 3.78
C TYR A 292 17.30 -5.87 3.33
N ILE A 293 16.99 -5.78 2.04
CA ILE A 293 15.77 -6.34 1.45
C ILE A 293 16.12 -7.73 0.90
N THR A 294 16.26 -8.70 1.80
CA THR A 294 16.66 -10.07 1.44
C THR A 294 15.54 -10.85 0.73
N LEU A 295 15.89 -12.02 0.17
CA LEU A 295 14.92 -12.96 -0.41
C LEU A 295 13.87 -13.44 0.60
N GLU A 296 14.17 -13.41 1.90
CA GLU A 296 13.21 -13.80 2.93
C GLU A 296 12.05 -12.81 3.03
N HIS A 297 12.34 -11.51 2.95
CA HIS A 297 11.30 -10.47 2.91
C HIS A 297 10.37 -10.71 1.71
N ILE A 298 10.95 -10.99 0.54
CA ILE A 298 10.21 -11.26 -0.69
C ILE A 298 9.34 -12.52 -0.54
N GLU A 299 9.89 -13.60 -0.01
CA GLU A 299 9.14 -14.86 0.16
C GLU A 299 7.99 -14.70 1.16
N VAL A 300 8.19 -14.00 2.28
CA VAL A 300 7.13 -13.82 3.29
C VAL A 300 6.01 -12.92 2.75
N MET A 301 6.34 -11.85 2.03
CA MET A 301 5.33 -11.04 1.34
C MET A 301 4.53 -11.86 0.30
N ASN A 302 5.20 -12.70 -0.48
CA ASN A 302 4.53 -13.61 -1.42
C ASN A 302 3.59 -14.60 -0.71
N LYS A 303 3.91 -15.07 0.50
CA LYS A 303 2.98 -15.91 1.29
C LYS A 303 1.71 -15.16 1.70
N VAL A 304 1.83 -13.87 2.05
CA VAL A 304 0.65 -13.02 2.35
C VAL A 304 -0.20 -12.81 1.10
N ILE A 305 0.43 -12.62 -0.06
CA ILE A 305 -0.26 -12.52 -1.37
C ILE A 305 -1.04 -13.81 -1.67
N VAL A 306 -0.45 -14.99 -1.44
CA VAL A 306 -1.16 -16.29 -1.61
C VAL A 306 -2.37 -16.38 -0.69
N LEU A 307 -2.20 -16.07 0.60
CA LEU A 307 -3.25 -16.15 1.59
C LEU A 307 -4.44 -15.26 1.20
N THR A 308 -4.17 -14.00 0.91
CA THR A 308 -5.20 -13.00 0.59
C THR A 308 -5.82 -13.23 -0.78
N GLY A 309 -5.04 -13.61 -1.80
CA GLY A 309 -5.55 -14.01 -3.10
C GLY A 309 -6.47 -15.25 -3.03
N SER A 310 -6.17 -16.19 -2.13
CA SER A 310 -7.05 -17.35 -1.88
C SER A 310 -8.37 -16.95 -1.20
N ILE A 311 -8.32 -16.02 -0.23
CA ILE A 311 -9.53 -15.46 0.41
C ILE A 311 -10.41 -14.75 -0.63
N VAL A 312 -9.81 -13.93 -1.50
CA VAL A 312 -10.50 -13.26 -2.61
C VAL A 312 -11.12 -14.28 -3.57
N GLY A 313 -10.38 -15.34 -3.94
CA GLY A 313 -10.90 -16.42 -4.78
C GLY A 313 -12.11 -17.14 -4.17
N ILE A 314 -12.10 -17.40 -2.86
CA ILE A 314 -13.25 -17.97 -2.14
C ILE A 314 -14.45 -17.01 -2.16
N ALA A 315 -14.22 -15.70 -2.01
CA ALA A 315 -15.28 -14.71 -2.07
C ALA A 315 -15.95 -14.69 -3.45
N TYR A 316 -15.18 -14.70 -4.56
CA TYR A 316 -15.75 -14.78 -5.90
C TYR A 316 -16.63 -16.03 -6.11
N LEU A 317 -16.16 -17.20 -5.65
CA LEU A 317 -16.93 -18.43 -5.76
C LEU A 317 -18.19 -18.39 -4.91
N THR A 318 -18.13 -17.72 -3.75
CA THR A 318 -19.28 -17.52 -2.87
C THR A 318 -20.30 -16.60 -3.51
N GLU A 319 -19.89 -15.53 -4.19
CA GLU A 319 -20.80 -14.66 -4.94
C GLU A 319 -21.52 -15.42 -6.06
N LEU A 320 -20.78 -16.21 -6.86
CA LEU A 320 -21.38 -17.05 -7.90
C LEU A 320 -22.36 -18.07 -7.32
N PHE A 321 -21.98 -18.70 -6.20
CA PHE A 321 -22.84 -19.66 -5.51
C PHE A 321 -24.11 -19.01 -4.96
N VAL A 322 -24.00 -17.85 -4.30
CA VAL A 322 -25.15 -17.14 -3.71
C VAL A 322 -26.04 -16.55 -4.80
N ALA A 323 -25.49 -16.06 -5.91
CA ALA A 323 -26.29 -15.62 -7.06
C ALA A 323 -27.14 -16.78 -7.62
N TRP A 324 -26.56 -17.99 -7.67
CA TRP A 324 -27.31 -19.19 -8.05
C TRP A 324 -28.32 -19.63 -6.99
N TYR A 325 -27.90 -19.67 -5.72
CA TYR A 325 -28.71 -20.14 -4.59
C TYR A 325 -29.88 -19.21 -4.25
N GLY A 326 -29.68 -17.90 -4.39
CA GLY A 326 -30.66 -16.87 -4.02
C GLY A 326 -31.87 -16.79 -4.93
N GLN A 327 -31.84 -17.44 -6.11
CA GLN A 327 -32.95 -17.53 -7.08
C GLN A 327 -33.58 -16.17 -7.47
N ASN A 328 -32.85 -15.06 -7.27
CA ASN A 328 -33.27 -13.75 -7.76
C ASN A 328 -32.87 -13.63 -9.24
N PRO A 329 -33.83 -13.46 -10.17
CA PRO A 329 -33.54 -13.41 -11.60
C PRO A 329 -32.60 -12.27 -11.97
N TYR A 330 -32.63 -11.14 -11.26
CA TYR A 330 -31.76 -9.98 -11.53
C TYR A 330 -30.32 -10.23 -11.11
N GLU A 331 -30.11 -10.85 -9.94
CA GLU A 331 -28.77 -11.25 -9.46
C GLU A 331 -28.18 -12.34 -10.37
N MET A 332 -28.96 -13.35 -10.72
CA MET A 332 -28.53 -14.40 -11.65
C MET A 332 -28.13 -13.80 -12.99
N TRP A 333 -28.92 -12.88 -13.54
CA TRP A 333 -28.59 -12.19 -14.80
C TRP A 333 -27.30 -11.37 -14.68
N ALA A 334 -27.12 -10.64 -13.58
CA ALA A 334 -25.91 -9.84 -13.34
C ALA A 334 -24.64 -10.70 -13.28
N PHE A 335 -24.68 -11.87 -12.67
CA PHE A 335 -23.50 -12.74 -12.58
C PHE A 335 -23.30 -13.63 -13.81
N MET A 336 -24.36 -14.23 -14.35
CA MET A 336 -24.25 -15.20 -15.44
C MET A 336 -24.16 -14.53 -16.81
N GLU A 337 -25.05 -13.59 -17.10
CA GLU A 337 -25.13 -12.96 -18.44
C GLU A 337 -24.26 -11.71 -18.55
N ASN A 338 -24.21 -10.86 -17.52
CA ASN A 338 -23.41 -9.64 -17.60
C ASN A 338 -21.92 -9.89 -17.35
N ARG A 339 -21.56 -10.83 -16.47
CA ARG A 339 -20.16 -11.14 -16.08
C ARG A 339 -19.62 -12.42 -16.71
N ALA A 340 -20.22 -13.58 -16.42
CA ALA A 340 -19.64 -14.88 -16.79
C ALA A 340 -19.72 -15.19 -18.30
N ASN A 341 -20.75 -14.72 -19.00
CA ASN A 341 -20.92 -14.94 -20.43
C ASN A 341 -19.82 -14.24 -21.25
N PRO A 342 -18.92 -14.97 -21.94
CA PRO A 342 -17.83 -14.38 -22.72
C PRO A 342 -18.31 -13.51 -23.90
N PHE A 343 -19.52 -13.73 -24.40
CA PHE A 343 -20.11 -12.97 -25.50
C PHE A 343 -20.81 -11.68 -25.04
N SER A 344 -20.88 -11.47 -23.73
CA SER A 344 -21.33 -10.21 -23.15
C SER A 344 -20.32 -9.09 -23.43
N PRO A 345 -20.74 -7.82 -23.62
CA PRO A 345 -19.83 -6.73 -23.98
C PRO A 345 -18.62 -6.61 -23.04
N TYR A 346 -18.80 -6.90 -21.75
CA TYR A 346 -17.75 -6.86 -20.73
C TYR A 346 -17.29 -8.23 -20.23
N GLY A 347 -17.73 -9.33 -20.82
CA GLY A 347 -17.38 -10.69 -20.35
C GLY A 347 -15.87 -10.92 -20.33
N TRP A 348 -15.14 -10.36 -21.31
CA TRP A 348 -13.67 -10.42 -21.37
C TRP A 348 -13.00 -9.84 -20.12
N SER A 349 -13.57 -8.78 -19.51
CA SER A 349 -13.00 -8.12 -18.33
C SER A 349 -13.13 -8.98 -17.07
N TYR A 350 -14.24 -9.72 -16.94
CA TYR A 350 -14.46 -10.67 -15.85
C TYR A 350 -13.52 -11.87 -15.95
N TRP A 351 -13.38 -12.46 -17.14
CA TRP A 351 -12.46 -13.58 -17.34
C TRP A 351 -10.99 -13.18 -17.15
N LEU A 352 -10.61 -11.97 -17.57
CA LEU A 352 -9.28 -11.42 -17.31
C LEU A 352 -9.06 -11.24 -15.80
N MET A 353 -10.00 -10.62 -15.09
CA MET A 353 -9.97 -10.47 -13.63
C MET A 353 -9.81 -11.82 -12.93
N MET A 354 -10.68 -12.79 -13.22
CA MET A 354 -10.65 -14.13 -12.61
C MET A 354 -9.33 -14.83 -12.89
N SER A 355 -8.85 -14.79 -14.13
CA SER A 355 -7.58 -15.43 -14.52
C SER A 355 -6.41 -14.79 -13.79
N CYS A 356 -6.33 -13.46 -13.74
CA CYS A 356 -5.26 -12.75 -13.04
C CYS A 356 -5.32 -12.99 -11.54
N ASN A 357 -6.45 -12.80 -10.88
CA ASN A 357 -6.54 -12.82 -9.42
C ASN A 357 -6.56 -14.23 -8.83
N VAL A 358 -7.18 -15.20 -9.51
CA VAL A 358 -7.28 -16.56 -8.99
C VAL A 358 -6.05 -17.38 -9.35
N LEU A 359 -5.51 -17.28 -10.58
CA LEU A 359 -4.41 -18.15 -11.03
C LEU A 359 -3.02 -17.63 -10.62
N SER A 360 -2.79 -16.30 -10.71
CA SER A 360 -1.46 -15.75 -10.41
C SER A 360 -0.94 -16.05 -8.99
N PRO A 361 -1.73 -15.95 -7.89
CA PRO A 361 -1.22 -16.29 -6.57
C PRO A 361 -0.92 -17.78 -6.43
N GLN A 362 -1.57 -18.68 -7.17
CA GLN A 362 -1.33 -20.13 -7.00
C GLN A 362 0.08 -20.55 -7.43
N ILE A 363 0.71 -19.80 -8.34
CA ILE A 363 2.10 -20.03 -8.74
C ILE A 363 3.05 -19.91 -7.53
N PHE A 364 2.69 -19.07 -6.56
CA PHE A 364 3.45 -18.91 -5.33
C PHE A 364 3.25 -20.06 -4.32
N TRP A 365 2.51 -21.13 -4.60
CA TRP A 365 2.63 -22.37 -3.79
C TRP A 365 3.99 -23.04 -3.98
N PHE A 366 4.56 -22.93 -5.17
CA PHE A 366 5.88 -23.49 -5.49
C PHE A 366 7.00 -22.61 -4.91
N ARG A 367 7.76 -23.17 -3.96
CA ARG A 367 8.87 -22.46 -3.29
C ARG A 367 9.89 -21.88 -4.28
N LYS A 368 10.18 -22.60 -5.37
CA LYS A 368 11.10 -22.15 -6.43
C LYS A 368 10.62 -20.86 -7.10
N MET A 369 9.30 -20.71 -7.28
CA MET A 369 8.70 -19.53 -7.90
C MET A 369 8.60 -18.36 -6.91
N ARG A 370 8.26 -18.63 -5.65
CA ARG A 370 8.23 -17.59 -4.59
C ARG A 370 9.56 -16.90 -4.34
N ARG A 371 10.67 -17.61 -4.52
CA ARG A 371 12.02 -17.08 -4.30
C ARG A 371 12.67 -16.52 -5.58
N ASN A 372 11.95 -16.57 -6.71
CA ASN A 372 12.42 -16.00 -7.97
C ASN A 372 11.96 -14.54 -8.09
N ILE A 373 12.91 -13.62 -8.10
CA ILE A 373 12.67 -12.17 -8.16
C ILE A 373 11.93 -11.78 -9.44
N THR A 374 12.33 -12.34 -10.58
CA THR A 374 11.75 -12.01 -11.89
C THR A 374 10.28 -12.45 -11.96
N VAL A 375 9.99 -13.68 -11.53
CA VAL A 375 8.61 -14.18 -11.46
C VAL A 375 7.79 -13.30 -10.54
N THR A 376 8.33 -12.97 -9.36
CA THR A 376 7.63 -12.16 -8.37
C THR A 376 7.28 -10.78 -8.92
N PHE A 377 8.19 -10.14 -9.65
CA PHE A 377 7.96 -8.83 -10.26
C PHE A 377 6.85 -8.84 -11.31
N PHE A 378 6.86 -9.80 -12.24
CA PHE A 378 5.82 -9.88 -13.26
C PHE A 378 4.46 -10.29 -12.67
N MET A 379 4.46 -11.22 -11.72
CA MET A 379 3.22 -11.63 -11.05
C MET A 379 2.60 -10.49 -10.25
N SER A 380 3.40 -9.67 -9.56
CA SER A 380 2.85 -8.55 -8.81
C SER A 380 2.26 -7.44 -9.69
N VAL A 381 2.79 -7.24 -10.91
CA VAL A 381 2.13 -6.38 -11.92
C VAL A 381 0.80 -6.99 -12.38
N ILE A 382 0.77 -8.30 -12.68
CA ILE A 382 -0.45 -9.00 -13.11
C ILE A 382 -1.54 -8.95 -12.03
N VAL A 383 -1.17 -9.14 -10.76
CA VAL A 383 -2.10 -8.99 -9.62
C VAL A 383 -2.69 -7.59 -9.58
N ASN A 384 -1.88 -6.54 -9.72
CA ASN A 384 -2.37 -5.17 -9.69
C ASN A 384 -3.32 -4.85 -10.85
N VAL A 385 -3.04 -5.39 -12.05
CA VAL A 385 -3.94 -5.28 -13.21
C VAL A 385 -5.26 -6.02 -12.95
N GLY A 386 -5.19 -7.26 -12.44
CA GLY A 386 -6.39 -8.03 -12.10
C GLY A 386 -7.26 -7.36 -11.03
N MET A 387 -6.63 -6.74 -10.03
CA MET A 387 -7.32 -6.00 -8.97
C MET A 387 -7.90 -4.67 -9.44
N TRP A 388 -7.32 -4.05 -10.46
CA TRP A 388 -7.95 -2.91 -11.14
C TRP A 388 -9.21 -3.36 -11.89
N PHE A 389 -9.11 -4.48 -12.64
CA PHE A 389 -10.27 -5.07 -13.30
C PHE A 389 -11.34 -5.55 -12.30
N GLU A 390 -10.97 -5.98 -11.10
CA GLU A 390 -11.94 -6.31 -10.05
C GLU A 390 -12.86 -5.14 -9.74
N ARG A 391 -12.29 -3.94 -9.50
CA ARG A 391 -13.07 -2.74 -9.24
C ARG A 391 -13.89 -2.34 -10.46
N PHE A 392 -13.28 -2.33 -11.63
CA PHE A 392 -13.96 -2.01 -12.88
C PHE A 392 -15.15 -2.92 -13.14
N VAL A 393 -14.97 -4.23 -12.95
CA VAL A 393 -16.02 -5.24 -13.14
C VAL A 393 -17.15 -5.01 -12.15
N ILE A 394 -16.86 -4.88 -10.86
CA ILE A 394 -17.90 -4.64 -9.86
C ILE A 394 -18.72 -3.40 -10.23
N ILE A 395 -18.05 -2.29 -10.56
CA ILE A 395 -18.72 -1.02 -10.82
C ILE A 395 -19.47 -1.04 -12.15
N VAL A 396 -18.77 -1.22 -13.27
CA VAL A 396 -19.33 -1.01 -14.61
C VAL A 396 -20.26 -2.14 -15.02
N THR A 397 -19.94 -3.41 -14.72
CA THR A 397 -20.77 -4.54 -15.18
C THR A 397 -22.11 -4.64 -14.44
N SER A 398 -22.21 -4.07 -13.24
CA SER A 398 -23.47 -3.96 -12.50
C SER A 398 -24.30 -2.73 -12.87
N LEU A 399 -23.66 -1.67 -13.39
CA LEU A 399 -24.36 -0.44 -13.78
C LEU A 399 -24.85 -0.44 -15.23
N TYR A 400 -24.11 -1.02 -16.18
CA TYR A 400 -24.49 -0.92 -17.60
C TYR A 400 -25.78 -1.68 -17.94
N ARG A 401 -26.11 -2.71 -17.15
CA ARG A 401 -27.34 -3.50 -17.25
C ARG A 401 -27.85 -3.85 -15.85
N ASP A 402 -28.89 -3.15 -15.44
CA ASP A 402 -29.58 -3.31 -14.15
C ASP A 402 -31.00 -3.85 -14.36
N TYR A 403 -31.94 -3.45 -13.49
CA TYR A 403 -33.34 -3.86 -13.48
C TYR A 403 -34.10 -3.61 -14.79
N LEU A 404 -33.91 -2.47 -15.46
CA LEU A 404 -34.77 -2.05 -16.57
C LEU A 404 -34.06 -2.15 -17.92
N PRO A 405 -34.51 -3.02 -18.84
CA PRO A 405 -33.91 -3.15 -20.17
C PRO A 405 -33.85 -1.86 -20.99
N SER A 406 -34.80 -0.93 -20.78
CA SER A 406 -34.82 0.38 -21.46
C SER A 406 -33.68 1.32 -21.01
N SER A 407 -33.11 1.09 -19.84
CA SER A 407 -32.00 1.89 -19.28
C SER A 407 -30.63 1.31 -19.62
N TRP A 408 -30.57 0.12 -20.21
CA TRP A 408 -29.33 -0.57 -20.53
C TRP A 408 -28.46 0.26 -21.47
N ALA A 409 -27.20 0.43 -21.08
CA ALA A 409 -26.19 1.07 -21.91
C ALA A 409 -25.47 0.01 -22.75
N THR A 410 -25.06 0.37 -23.96
CA THR A 410 -24.37 -0.58 -24.86
C THR A 410 -22.93 -0.81 -24.42
N TYR A 411 -22.18 0.27 -24.21
CA TYR A 411 -20.78 0.22 -23.79
C TYR A 411 -20.31 1.59 -23.31
N TYR A 412 -19.56 1.62 -22.22
CA TYR A 412 -18.76 2.75 -21.75
C TYR A 412 -17.32 2.62 -22.24
N THR A 413 -16.83 3.69 -22.87
CA THR A 413 -15.44 3.84 -23.33
C THR A 413 -14.82 5.08 -22.67
N PRO A 414 -13.70 4.93 -21.95
CA PRO A 414 -13.04 6.07 -21.33
C PRO A 414 -12.42 6.97 -22.40
N THR A 415 -12.46 8.28 -22.19
CA THR A 415 -11.79 9.23 -23.10
C THR A 415 -10.31 9.37 -22.78
N ILE A 416 -9.58 10.03 -23.69
CA ILE A 416 -8.18 10.36 -23.46
C ILE A 416 -7.95 11.21 -22.20
N TRP A 417 -8.93 12.00 -21.78
CA TRP A 417 -8.82 12.86 -20.59
C TRP A 417 -8.97 12.03 -19.31
N GLU A 418 -9.86 11.05 -19.29
CA GLU A 418 -10.02 10.16 -18.15
C GLU A 418 -8.80 9.24 -17.99
N ILE A 419 -8.28 8.70 -19.11
CA ILE A 419 -7.01 7.95 -19.14
C ILE A 419 -5.85 8.87 -18.72
N GLY A 420 -5.83 10.11 -19.20
CA GLY A 420 -4.80 11.09 -18.87
C GLY A 420 -4.77 11.45 -17.40
N PHE A 421 -5.94 11.58 -16.77
CA PHE A 421 -6.04 11.77 -15.33
C PHE A 421 -5.51 10.55 -14.56
N TYR A 422 -5.88 9.33 -14.97
CA TYR A 422 -5.35 8.10 -14.35
C TYR A 422 -3.82 7.99 -14.47
N LEU A 423 -3.26 8.19 -15.67
CA LEU A 423 -1.81 8.23 -15.88
C LEU A 423 -1.14 9.36 -15.08
N GLY A 424 -1.83 10.49 -14.94
CA GLY A 424 -1.46 11.60 -14.07
C GLY A 424 -1.27 11.20 -12.62
N THR A 425 -2.14 10.35 -12.08
CA THR A 425 -2.00 9.85 -10.71
C THR A 425 -0.78 8.96 -10.51
N PHE A 426 -0.40 8.12 -11.49
CA PHE A 426 0.91 7.46 -11.47
C PHE A 426 2.06 8.46 -11.55
N GLY A 427 1.93 9.50 -12.37
CA GLY A 427 2.88 10.61 -12.43
C GLY A 427 3.10 11.25 -11.07
N LEU A 428 2.02 11.56 -10.34
CA LEU A 428 2.08 12.07 -8.97
C LEU A 428 2.77 11.08 -8.03
N PHE A 429 2.29 9.83 -8.02
CA PHE A 429 2.78 8.77 -7.15
C PHE A 429 4.30 8.59 -7.29
N PHE A 430 4.78 8.40 -8.52
CA PHE A 430 6.21 8.20 -8.77
C PHE A 430 7.03 9.47 -8.53
N THR A 431 6.50 10.66 -8.83
CA THR A 431 7.18 11.93 -8.52
C THR A 431 7.41 12.04 -7.02
N CYS A 432 6.38 11.81 -6.20
CA CYS A 432 6.49 11.79 -4.75
C CYS A 432 7.45 10.69 -4.26
N TYR A 433 7.38 9.48 -4.82
CA TYR A 433 8.26 8.37 -4.45
C TYR A 433 9.73 8.63 -4.81
N PHE A 434 10.02 9.23 -5.97
CA PHE A 434 11.37 9.62 -6.36
C PHE A 434 11.94 10.69 -5.43
N LEU A 435 11.15 11.72 -5.09
CA LEU A 435 11.55 12.72 -4.09
C LEU A 435 11.81 12.06 -2.73
N PHE A 436 10.91 11.18 -2.28
CA PHE A 436 11.09 10.42 -1.05
C PHE A 436 12.39 9.61 -1.04
N SER A 437 12.62 8.79 -2.07
CA SER A 437 13.83 7.97 -2.19
C SER A 437 15.14 8.76 -2.19
N LYS A 438 15.06 10.05 -2.55
CA LYS A 438 16.21 10.94 -2.65
C LYS A 438 16.46 11.78 -1.40
N PHE A 439 15.40 12.20 -0.71
CA PHE A 439 15.48 13.13 0.42
C PHE A 439 15.30 12.46 1.79
N PHE A 440 14.74 11.27 1.83
CA PHE A 440 14.44 10.53 3.05
C PHE A 440 15.07 9.13 3.02
N PRO A 441 15.37 8.54 4.19
CA PRO A 441 15.84 7.17 4.27
C PRO A 441 14.72 6.21 3.89
N VAL A 442 15.02 5.29 2.97
CA VAL A 442 14.04 4.33 2.43
C VAL A 442 13.81 3.15 3.38
N ILE A 443 14.77 2.87 4.26
CA ILE A 443 14.74 1.84 5.29
C ILE A 443 14.89 2.52 6.65
N ALA A 444 14.19 2.03 7.68
CA ALA A 444 14.26 2.57 9.02
C ALA A 444 15.61 2.23 9.69
N ILE A 445 16.52 3.21 9.77
CA ILE A 445 17.90 3.00 10.28
C ILE A 445 17.84 2.56 11.75
N ALA A 446 17.02 3.24 12.55
CA ALA A 446 16.83 2.93 13.96
C ALA A 446 16.40 1.46 14.20
N GLU A 447 15.41 0.99 13.44
CA GLU A 447 14.86 -0.35 13.63
C GLU A 447 15.81 -1.44 13.14
N ILE A 448 16.50 -1.23 12.01
CA ILE A 448 17.51 -2.18 11.51
C ILE A 448 18.64 -2.34 12.52
N LYS A 449 19.12 -1.24 13.11
CA LYS A 449 20.13 -1.32 14.18
C LYS A 449 19.62 -2.12 15.37
N HIS A 450 18.37 -1.92 15.78
CA HIS A 450 17.79 -2.68 16.88
C HIS A 450 17.74 -4.19 16.61
N ILE A 451 17.49 -4.62 15.36
CA ILE A 451 17.45 -6.05 15.01
C ILE A 451 18.80 -6.65 14.60
N LEU A 452 19.83 -5.85 14.34
CA LEU A 452 21.10 -6.31 13.77
C LEU A 452 21.77 -7.41 14.62
N LYS A 453 21.94 -7.16 15.93
CA LYS A 453 22.49 -8.15 16.89
C LYS A 453 21.61 -9.40 17.02
N ARG A 454 20.32 -9.27 16.69
CA ARG A 454 19.36 -10.38 16.77
C ARG A 454 19.38 -11.23 15.51
N SER A 455 19.25 -10.61 14.35
CA SER A 455 18.91 -11.29 13.10
C SER A 455 19.91 -11.06 11.97
N GLY A 456 21.05 -10.44 12.23
CA GLY A 456 22.15 -10.30 11.26
C GLY A 456 22.90 -11.61 11.04
N GLU A 457 23.33 -11.85 9.80
CA GLU A 457 24.06 -13.06 9.38
C GLU A 457 25.34 -13.27 10.20
N SER A 458 26.23 -12.26 10.25
CA SER A 458 27.48 -12.33 11.04
C SER A 458 27.25 -12.63 12.53
N TYR A 459 26.27 -11.99 13.17
CA TYR A 459 25.96 -12.28 14.57
C TYR A 459 25.41 -13.70 14.77
N LYS A 460 24.66 -14.26 13.81
CA LYS A 460 24.18 -15.64 13.87
C LYS A 460 25.31 -16.64 13.65
N GLU A 461 26.20 -16.38 12.69
CA GLU A 461 27.37 -17.23 12.44
C GLU A 461 28.33 -17.27 13.63
N ASN A 462 28.69 -16.09 14.15
CA ASN A 462 29.56 -15.98 15.33
C ASN A 462 28.95 -16.66 16.57
N MET A 463 27.64 -16.54 16.77
CA MET A 463 26.95 -17.21 17.88
C MET A 463 26.84 -18.72 17.65
N ALA A 464 26.65 -19.20 16.42
CA ALA A 464 26.64 -20.62 16.12
C ALA A 464 27.99 -21.29 16.42
N VAL A 465 29.11 -20.56 16.28
CA VAL A 465 30.44 -21.03 16.71
C VAL A 465 30.49 -21.18 18.23
N VAL A 466 29.97 -20.20 18.98
CA VAL A 466 29.93 -20.24 20.46
C VAL A 466 29.02 -21.35 20.97
N GLU A 467 27.84 -21.55 20.37
CA GLU A 467 26.88 -22.59 20.75
C GLU A 467 27.38 -24.02 20.44
N ARG A 468 28.33 -24.17 19.50
CA ARG A 468 28.95 -25.47 19.18
C ARG A 468 30.05 -25.87 20.15
N LYS A 469 30.58 -24.94 20.97
CA LYS A 469 31.60 -25.27 21.98
C LYS A 469 31.01 -26.14 23.07
N GLN A 470 31.77 -27.11 23.58
CA GLN A 470 31.33 -27.90 24.72
C GLN A 470 31.24 -27.00 25.97
N PRO A 471 30.30 -27.27 26.90
CA PRO A 471 30.16 -26.48 28.12
C PRO A 471 31.47 -26.35 28.91
N ASP A 472 32.30 -27.38 28.89
CA ASP A 472 33.58 -27.44 29.61
C ASP A 472 34.65 -26.53 28.98
N GLU A 473 34.77 -26.49 27.64
CA GLU A 473 35.67 -25.58 26.92
C GLU A 473 35.26 -24.11 27.11
N MET A 474 33.96 -23.83 27.17
CA MET A 474 33.44 -22.49 27.42
C MET A 474 33.74 -22.02 28.86
N TYR A 475 33.72 -22.95 29.82
CA TYR A 475 34.07 -22.69 31.22
C TYR A 475 35.57 -22.39 31.37
N GLU A 476 36.44 -23.15 30.72
CA GLU A 476 37.90 -22.90 30.74
C GLU A 476 38.28 -21.56 30.08
N GLU A 477 37.71 -21.21 28.91
CA GLU A 477 38.00 -19.93 28.23
C GLU A 477 37.56 -18.71 29.05
N THR A 478 36.41 -18.78 29.72
CA THR A 478 35.92 -17.66 30.54
C THR A 478 36.69 -17.49 31.84
N HIS A 479 37.20 -18.58 32.42
CA HIS A 479 38.04 -18.51 33.62
C HIS A 479 39.50 -18.19 33.33
N ALA A 480 40.05 -18.60 32.17
CA ALA A 480 41.40 -18.23 31.75
C ALA A 480 41.53 -16.73 31.42
N ALA A 481 40.46 -16.07 30.96
CA ALA A 481 40.46 -14.63 30.69
C ALA A 481 40.43 -13.74 31.96
N HIS A 482 40.29 -14.34 33.15
CA HIS A 482 40.26 -13.65 34.45
C HIS A 482 41.58 -13.74 35.23
N HIS A 483 42.61 -14.38 34.67
CA HIS A 483 44.00 -14.38 35.15
C HIS A 483 44.90 -13.70 34.13
#